data_AF-A0AA42MYK3-F1
#
_entry.id   AF-A0AA42MYK3-F1
#
_cell.length_a   1.000
_cell.length_b   1.000
_cell.length_c   1.000
_cell.angle_alpha   90.00
_cell.angle_beta   90.00
_cell.angle_gamma   90.00
#
_symmetry.space_group_name_H-M   'P 1'
#
loop_
_entity.id
_entity.type
_entity.pdbx_description
1 polymer ?
#
loop_
_entity_poly.entity_id
_entity_poly.type
_entity_poly.pdbx_seq_one_letter_code
_entity_poly.pdbx_strand_id
1 'polypeptide(L)'
;MIQKNGASALTGSACLEKVLGRLDKVKQAGVRQWKACCPGHNDKDPSLSIREADDGKVLLHCWAGCTTAEITAAIGLELRDLFPCEHQPRKGPSKAAVEHERTVYQIGLSIQMQGCHLSAEDQARFDLAKQRLGVKQ
;
A
#
# COMPACT_ATOMS: atom_id res chain seq x y z
N MET A 1 -9.35 6.21 41.53
CA MET A 1 -10.56 6.45 40.71
C MET A 1 -10.13 6.52 39.26
N ILE A 2 -10.19 5.39 38.54
CA ILE A 2 -9.90 5.33 37.10
C ILE A 2 -11.23 5.55 36.40
N GLN A 3 -11.46 6.75 35.88
CA GLN A 3 -12.69 7.07 35.15
C GLN A 3 -12.65 6.36 33.80
N LYS A 4 -13.49 5.31 33.70
CA LYS A 4 -13.90 4.67 32.46
C LYS A 4 -14.75 5.68 31.68
N ASN A 5 -14.28 6.16 30.53
CA ASN A 5 -15.05 7.03 29.66
C ASN A 5 -15.40 6.34 28.35
N GLY A 6 -16.71 6.11 28.17
CA GLY A 6 -17.42 6.32 26.91
C GLY A 6 -17.14 5.34 25.78
N ALA A 7 -17.80 4.17 25.83
CA ALA A 7 -18.02 3.35 24.64
C ALA A 7 -18.95 4.12 23.67
N SER A 8 -18.36 4.73 22.64
CA SER A 8 -19.08 5.15 21.43
C SER A 8 -18.81 4.09 20.35
N ALA A 9 -19.88 3.59 19.75
CA ALA A 9 -19.92 2.42 18.87
C ALA A 9 -18.77 2.39 17.84
N LEU A 10 -17.96 1.32 17.90
CA LEU A 10 -16.84 1.06 17.02
C LEU A 10 -17.35 0.54 15.67
N THR A 11 -17.71 1.46 14.76
CA THR A 11 -17.85 1.15 13.33
C THR A 11 -16.46 1.23 12.67
N GLY A 12 -15.53 0.40 13.14
CA GLY A 12 -14.15 0.35 12.67
C GLY A 12 -13.71 -1.09 12.42
N SER A 13 -12.80 -1.31 11.48
CA SER A 13 -12.20 -2.62 11.22
C SER A 13 -11.38 -3.12 12.41
N ALA A 14 -11.22 -4.44 12.51
CA ALA A 14 -10.39 -5.08 13.54
C ALA A 14 -8.93 -4.57 13.53
N CYS A 15 -8.42 -4.13 12.38
CA CYS A 15 -7.09 -3.53 12.26
C CYS A 15 -7.01 -2.19 13.00
N LEU A 16 -8.04 -1.34 12.83
CA LEU A 16 -8.10 -0.04 13.50
C LEU A 16 -8.18 -0.20 15.02
N GLU A 17 -9.01 -1.12 15.50
CA GLU A 17 -9.17 -1.36 16.94
C GLU A 17 -7.84 -1.78 17.61
N LYS A 18 -7.05 -2.64 16.96
CA LYS A 18 -5.72 -3.04 17.43
C LYS A 18 -4.78 -1.85 17.59
N VAL A 19 -4.85 -0.88 16.68
CA VAL A 19 -3.99 0.31 16.70
C VAL A 19 -4.45 1.29 17.77
N LEU A 20 -5.74 1.67 17.77
CA LEU A 20 -6.27 2.66 18.72
C LEU A 20 -6.16 2.18 20.17
N GLY A 21 -6.31 0.88 20.42
CA GLY A 21 -6.21 0.29 21.76
C GLY A 21 -4.80 0.31 22.37
N ARG A 22 -3.77 0.71 21.61
CA ARG A 22 -2.37 0.75 22.06
C ARG A 22 -1.75 2.15 22.05
N LEU A 23 -2.55 3.18 21.77
CA LEU A 23 -2.10 4.56 21.65
C LEU A 23 -2.63 5.42 22.79
N ASP A 24 -1.86 6.45 23.13
CA ASP A 24 -2.21 7.42 24.16
C ASP A 24 -2.89 8.68 23.58
N LYS A 25 -3.76 9.27 24.39
CA LYS A 25 -4.51 10.52 24.08
C LYS A 25 -5.25 10.47 22.74
N VAL A 26 -5.81 9.32 22.40
CA VAL A 26 -6.61 9.13 21.19
C VAL A 26 -7.84 10.04 21.22
N LYS A 27 -8.03 10.82 20.16
CA LYS A 27 -9.20 11.69 19.95
C LYS A 27 -9.72 11.52 18.54
N GLN A 28 -11.04 11.42 18.39
CA GLN A 28 -11.67 11.41 17.07
C GLN A 28 -11.57 12.82 16.46
N ALA A 29 -11.12 12.89 15.20
CA ALA A 29 -10.91 14.14 14.46
C ALA A 29 -11.85 14.26 13.25
N GLY A 30 -12.60 13.20 12.92
CA GLY A 30 -13.56 13.17 11.83
C GLY A 30 -14.11 11.77 11.59
N VAL A 31 -14.88 11.62 10.51
CA VAL A 31 -15.37 10.31 10.06
C VAL A 31 -14.16 9.46 9.67
N ARG A 32 -13.99 8.32 10.35
CA ARG A 32 -12.86 7.38 10.14
C ARG A 32 -11.47 8.01 10.34
N GLN A 33 -11.37 9.04 11.18
CA GLN A 33 -10.13 9.76 11.45
C GLN A 33 -9.93 10.02 12.93
N TRP A 34 -8.69 9.81 13.40
CA TRP A 34 -8.27 10.01 14.77
C TRP A 34 -6.91 10.73 14.83
N LYS A 35 -6.66 11.35 15.98
CA LYS A 35 -5.35 11.87 16.37
C LYS A 35 -4.90 11.22 17.66
N ALA A 36 -3.61 10.98 17.80
CA ALA A 36 -3.01 10.44 19.02
C ALA A 36 -1.61 11.03 19.21
N CYS A 37 -1.02 10.82 20.39
CA CYS A 37 0.41 11.05 20.57
C CYS A 37 1.19 9.96 19.82
N CYS A 38 2.24 10.35 19.11
CA CYS A 38 3.13 9.43 18.43
C CYS A 38 4.00 8.69 19.46
N PRO A 39 4.02 7.34 19.46
CA PRO A 39 4.89 6.56 20.34
C PRO A 39 6.34 6.47 19.83
N GLY A 40 6.60 6.86 18.58
CA GLY A 40 7.94 6.84 17.98
C GLY A 40 8.86 7.97 18.43
N HIS A 41 8.32 8.96 19.15
CA HIS A 41 9.09 10.04 19.78
C HIS A 41 8.41 10.49 21.08
N ASN A 42 9.08 11.34 21.86
CA ASN A 42 8.47 11.91 23.07
C ASN A 42 7.44 12.98 22.71
N ASP A 43 6.20 12.57 22.47
CA ASP A 43 5.14 13.43 21.97
C ASP A 43 4.24 13.97 23.08
N LYS A 44 4.21 15.30 23.25
CA LYS A 44 3.37 15.96 24.27
C LYS A 44 1.99 16.33 23.73
N ASP A 45 1.96 16.73 22.45
CA ASP A 45 0.78 17.18 21.72
C ASP A 45 0.49 16.20 20.58
N PRO A 46 -0.76 15.77 20.34
CA PRO A 46 -1.07 14.74 19.35
C PRO A 46 -0.55 15.04 17.93
N SER A 47 0.57 14.45 17.55
CA SER A 47 1.21 14.61 16.23
C SER A 47 0.95 13.46 15.26
N LEU A 48 0.34 12.37 15.73
CA LEU A 48 0.01 11.20 14.92
C LEU A 48 -1.42 11.32 14.37
N SER A 49 -1.55 11.34 13.05
CA SER A 49 -2.82 11.20 12.35
C SER A 49 -3.05 9.74 11.98
N ILE A 50 -4.26 9.27 12.26
CA ILE A 50 -4.71 7.90 12.02
C ILE A 50 -5.96 7.98 11.17
N ARG A 51 -6.01 7.23 10.08
CA ARG A 51 -7.18 7.16 9.21
C ARG A 51 -7.46 5.72 8.84
N GLU A 52 -8.72 5.35 8.85
CA GLU A 52 -9.17 4.11 8.25
C GLU A 52 -9.63 4.37 6.80
N ALA A 53 -9.07 3.61 5.86
CA ALA A 53 -9.43 3.67 4.45
C ALA A 53 -10.66 2.79 4.15
N ASP A 54 -11.29 3.01 2.99
CA ASP A 54 -12.50 2.30 2.60
C ASP A 54 -12.29 0.80 2.39
N ASP A 55 -11.06 0.40 2.10
CA ASP A 55 -10.63 -0.98 2.00
C ASP A 55 -10.19 -1.60 3.34
N GLY A 56 -10.40 -0.92 4.47
CA GLY A 56 -10.08 -1.43 5.82
C GLY A 56 -8.62 -1.29 6.23
N LYS A 57 -7.78 -0.64 5.42
CA LYS A 57 -6.38 -0.35 5.79
C LYS A 57 -6.31 0.79 6.81
N VAL A 58 -5.36 0.71 7.73
CA VAL A 58 -5.05 1.76 8.68
C VAL A 58 -3.85 2.56 8.18
N LEU A 59 -4.06 3.85 7.94
CA LEU A 59 -3.05 4.80 7.54
C LEU A 59 -2.54 5.55 8.78
N LEU A 60 -1.23 5.56 8.96
CA LEU A 60 -0.54 6.27 10.03
C LEU A 60 0.37 7.32 9.42
N HIS A 61 0.26 8.56 9.90
CA HIS A 61 1.13 9.64 9.51
C HIS A 61 1.53 10.48 10.71
N CYS A 62 2.82 10.46 11.07
CA CYS A 62 3.38 11.32 12.10
C CYS A 62 3.94 12.59 11.46
N TRP A 63 3.44 13.75 11.88
CA TRP A 63 3.88 15.04 11.37
C TRP A 63 5.28 15.45 11.87
N ALA A 64 5.86 14.71 12.83
CA ALA A 64 7.23 14.92 13.30
C ALA A 64 8.27 14.07 12.54
N GLY A 65 7.83 13.17 11.64
CA GLY A 65 8.72 12.42 10.75
C GLY A 65 8.98 10.94 11.12
N CYS A 66 8.36 10.41 12.17
CA CYS A 66 8.44 8.97 12.45
C CYS A 66 7.84 8.15 11.30
N THR A 67 8.55 7.09 10.94
CA THR A 67 8.09 6.12 9.95
C THR A 67 6.97 5.26 10.54
N THR A 68 6.12 4.71 9.68
CA THR A 68 5.07 3.76 10.09
C THR A 68 5.65 2.53 10.79
N ALA A 69 6.85 2.09 10.40
CA ALA A 69 7.54 0.95 11.02
C ALA A 69 7.95 1.27 12.47
N GLU A 70 8.52 2.45 12.73
CA GLU A 70 8.88 2.87 14.09
C GLU A 70 7.63 2.98 14.98
N ILE A 71 6.56 3.56 14.47
CA ILE A 71 5.30 3.71 15.21
C ILE A 71 4.71 2.35 15.58
N THR A 72 4.62 1.43 14.62
CA THR A 72 4.08 0.08 14.86
C THR A 72 4.95 -0.73 15.81
N ALA A 73 6.27 -0.68 15.65
CA ALA A 73 7.20 -1.34 16.56
C ALA A 73 7.09 -0.81 18.00
N ALA A 74 6.94 0.50 18.18
CA ALA A 74 6.81 1.11 19.51
C ALA A 74 5.55 0.68 20.27
N ILE A 75 4.49 0.27 19.55
CA ILE A 75 3.26 -0.28 20.13
C ILE A 75 3.18 -1.82 20.05
N GLY A 76 4.27 -2.50 19.68
CA GLY A 76 4.30 -3.96 19.61
C GLY A 76 3.37 -4.55 18.54
N LEU A 77 3.20 -3.83 17.42
CA LEU A 77 2.52 -4.30 16.22
C LEU A 77 3.51 -4.43 15.07
N GLU A 78 3.11 -5.15 14.04
CA GLU A 78 3.83 -5.17 12.77
C GLU A 78 3.07 -4.43 11.68
N LEU A 79 3.76 -4.08 10.59
CA LEU A 79 3.13 -3.42 9.44
C LEU A 79 1.94 -4.22 8.89
N ARG A 80 2.00 -5.56 8.93
CA ARG A 80 0.90 -6.43 8.47
C ARG A 80 -0.40 -6.23 9.25
N ASP A 81 -0.33 -5.81 10.52
CA ASP A 81 -1.52 -5.59 11.35
C ASP A 81 -2.32 -4.35 10.91
N LEU A 82 -1.72 -3.47 10.09
CA LEU A 82 -2.40 -2.31 9.49
C LEU A 82 -3.28 -2.67 8.30
N PHE A 83 -3.22 -3.91 7.81
CA PHE A 83 -3.94 -4.36 6.63
C PHE A 83 -4.96 -5.45 7.00
N PRO A 84 -6.13 -5.46 6.35
CA PRO A 84 -7.08 -6.56 6.51
C PRO A 84 -6.47 -7.87 5.99
N CYS A 85 -6.87 -9.00 6.57
CA CYS A 85 -6.39 -10.33 6.17
C CYS A 85 -6.91 -10.78 4.78
N GLU A 86 -7.86 -10.06 4.20
CA GLU A 86 -8.37 -10.36 2.87
C GLU A 86 -7.36 -9.96 1.80
N HIS A 87 -6.88 -10.95 1.05
CA HIS A 87 -6.06 -10.72 -0.14
C HIS A 87 -6.88 -10.02 -1.21
N GLN A 88 -6.67 -8.72 -1.38
CA GLN A 88 -7.16 -8.06 -2.58
C GLN A 88 -6.46 -8.66 -3.80
N PRO A 89 -7.20 -8.99 -4.87
CA PRO A 89 -6.59 -9.48 -6.09
C PRO A 89 -5.61 -8.41 -6.59
N ARG A 90 -4.36 -8.79 -6.80
CA ARG A 90 -3.39 -7.88 -7.42
C ARG A 90 -3.94 -7.48 -8.79
N LYS A 91 -4.19 -6.18 -8.99
CA LYS A 91 -4.58 -5.67 -10.29
C LYS A 91 -3.42 -5.96 -11.26
N GLY A 92 -3.72 -6.65 -12.35
CA GLY A 92 -2.78 -6.87 -13.44
C GLY A 92 -2.38 -5.56 -14.13
N PRO A 93 -1.47 -5.62 -15.11
CA PRO A 93 -1.12 -4.45 -15.91
C PRO A 93 -2.36 -3.85 -16.59
N SER A 94 -2.32 -2.54 -16.84
CA SER A 94 -3.41 -1.86 -17.56
C SER A 94 -3.53 -2.40 -18.99
N LYS A 95 -4.73 -2.27 -19.58
CA LYS A 95 -4.95 -2.66 -20.99
C LYS A 95 -3.96 -1.96 -21.93
N ALA A 96 -3.70 -0.67 -21.70
CA ALA A 96 -2.75 0.12 -22.47
C ALA A 96 -1.30 -0.40 -22.35
N ALA A 97 -0.88 -0.83 -21.15
CA ALA A 97 0.44 -1.42 -20.97
C ALA A 97 0.57 -2.75 -21.72
N VAL A 98 -0.45 -3.60 -21.68
CA VAL A 98 -0.48 -4.86 -22.44
C VAL A 98 -0.44 -4.61 -23.94
N GLU A 99 -1.17 -3.59 -24.42
CA GLU A 99 -1.21 -3.22 -25.84
C GLU A 99 0.13 -2.66 -26.32
N HIS A 100 0.80 -1.84 -25.52
CA HIS A 100 2.15 -1.38 -25.82
C HIS A 100 3.14 -2.53 -25.99
N GLU A 101 3.12 -3.52 -25.08
CA GLU A 101 3.97 -4.72 -25.22
C GLU A 101 3.62 -5.52 -26.49
N ARG A 102 2.34 -5.62 -26.87
CA ARG A 102 1.93 -6.28 -28.12
C ARG A 102 2.47 -5.56 -29.35
N THR A 103 2.40 -4.24 -29.39
CA THR A 103 2.94 -3.45 -30.50
C THR A 103 4.43 -3.68 -30.67
N VAL A 104 5.19 -3.63 -29.57
CA VAL A 104 6.63 -3.92 -29.58
C VAL A 104 6.91 -5.32 -30.13
N TYR A 105 6.17 -6.32 -29.65
CA TYR A 105 6.31 -7.69 -30.12
C TYR A 105 5.97 -7.84 -31.62
N GLN A 106 4.88 -7.20 -32.09
CA GLN A 106 4.47 -7.24 -33.50
C GLN A 106 5.49 -6.58 -34.43
N ILE A 107 6.08 -5.46 -34.02
CA ILE A 107 7.13 -4.78 -34.79
C ILE A 107 8.33 -5.71 -34.96
N GLY A 108 8.83 -6.29 -33.85
CA GLY A 108 9.98 -7.19 -33.90
C GLY A 108 9.71 -8.45 -34.73
N LEU A 109 8.53 -9.06 -34.59
CA LEU A 109 8.09 -10.19 -35.42
C LEU A 109 8.08 -9.83 -36.91
N SER A 110 7.53 -8.68 -37.27
CA SER A 110 7.44 -8.26 -38.68
C SER A 110 8.81 -8.09 -39.29
N ILE A 111 9.76 -7.49 -38.57
CA ILE A 111 11.14 -7.29 -39.03
C ILE A 111 11.84 -8.65 -39.23
N GLN A 112 11.72 -9.56 -38.26
CA GLN A 112 12.29 -10.90 -38.36
C GLN A 112 11.69 -11.71 -39.51
N MET A 113 10.36 -11.63 -39.72
CA MET A 113 9.67 -12.32 -40.83
C MET A 113 10.09 -11.81 -42.21
N GLN A 114 10.52 -10.56 -42.31
CA GLN A 114 11.08 -9.97 -43.54
C GLN A 114 12.55 -10.41 -43.78
N GLY A 115 13.13 -11.23 -42.89
CA GLY A 115 14.53 -11.63 -42.96
C GLY A 115 15.50 -10.55 -42.50
N CYS A 116 15.01 -9.46 -41.90
CA CYS A 116 15.82 -8.41 -41.33
C CYS A 116 16.20 -8.75 -39.89
N HIS A 117 17.43 -8.40 -39.50
CA HIS A 117 17.87 -8.54 -38.11
C HIS A 117 17.56 -7.28 -37.32
N LEU A 118 17.01 -7.46 -36.12
CA LEU A 118 16.86 -6.39 -35.14
C LEU A 118 18.23 -5.97 -34.60
N SER A 119 18.37 -4.70 -34.22
CA SER A 119 19.54 -4.28 -33.44
C SER A 119 19.58 -5.04 -32.11
N ALA A 120 20.74 -5.09 -31.45
CA ALA A 120 20.85 -5.77 -30.16
C ALA A 120 19.89 -5.18 -29.10
N GLU A 121 19.67 -3.87 -29.13
CA GLU A 121 18.74 -3.17 -28.23
C GLU A 121 17.28 -3.54 -28.56
N ASP A 122 16.90 -3.50 -29.83
CA ASP A 122 15.55 -3.84 -30.27
C ASP A 122 15.23 -5.33 -30.03
N GLN A 123 16.21 -6.21 -30.21
CA GLN A 123 16.10 -7.63 -29.92
C GLN A 123 15.83 -7.86 -28.43
N ALA A 124 16.58 -7.19 -27.55
CA ALA A 124 16.33 -7.26 -26.10
C ALA A 124 14.94 -6.73 -25.73
N ARG A 125 14.49 -5.64 -26.36
CA ARG A 125 13.16 -5.06 -26.10
C ARG A 125 12.03 -5.97 -26.59
N PHE A 126 12.22 -6.63 -27.74
CA PHE A 126 11.34 -7.65 -28.30
C PHE A 126 11.23 -8.88 -27.40
N ASP A 127 12.36 -9.41 -26.92
CA ASP A 127 12.38 -10.58 -26.03
C ASP A 127 11.72 -10.27 -24.68
N LEU A 128 11.94 -9.07 -24.14
CA LEU A 128 11.25 -8.60 -22.94
C LEU A 128 9.73 -8.51 -23.14
N ALA A 129 9.27 -8.02 -24.30
CA ALA A 129 7.84 -7.98 -24.63
C ALA A 129 7.25 -9.40 -24.74
N LYS A 130 7.96 -10.31 -25.42
CA LYS A 130 7.58 -11.72 -25.53
C LYS A 130 7.41 -12.38 -24.15
N GLN A 131 8.37 -12.16 -23.24
CA GLN A 131 8.32 -12.65 -21.87
C GLN A 131 7.13 -12.07 -21.10
N ARG A 132 6.91 -10.75 -21.16
CA ARG A 132 5.81 -10.06 -20.45
C ARG A 132 4.43 -10.50 -20.92
N LEU A 133 4.28 -10.80 -22.22
CA LEU A 133 3.05 -11.30 -22.81
C LEU A 133 2.84 -12.81 -22.58
N GLY A 134 3.85 -13.53 -22.07
CA GLY A 134 3.78 -14.97 -21.83
C GLY A 134 3.72 -15.82 -23.10
N VAL A 135 4.25 -15.31 -24.22
CA VAL A 135 4.29 -16.05 -25.49
C VAL A 135 5.35 -17.17 -25.37
N LYS A 136 4.91 -18.42 -25.48
CA LYS A 136 5.79 -19.60 -25.39
C LYS A 136 6.71 -19.71 -26.62
N GLN A 137 7.88 -20.35 -26.42
CA GLN A 137 8.85 -20.62 -27.49
C GLN A 137 8.33 -21.66 -28.48
#